data_AF-A0A1Z5L0S2-F1
#
_entry.id   AF-A0A1Z5L0S2-F1
#
_cell.length_a   1.000
_cell.length_b   1.000
_cell.length_c   1.000
_cell.angle_alpha   90.00
_cell.angle_beta   90.00
_cell.angle_gamma   90.00
#
_symmetry.space_group_name_H-M   'P 1'
#
loop_
_entity.id
_entity.type
_entity.pdbx_description
1 polymer ?
#
loop_
_entity_poly.entity_id
_entity_poly.type
_entity_poly.pdbx_seq_one_letter_code
_entity_poly.pdbx_strand_id
1 'polypeptide(L)'
;MFSSYTGIRAISWSSTLRAAIKHVAVIGGGSMGAGIAQVAAQTGHKVTLVDLDNNVLEKSQGRIRDSLKRVAKKKFAEDKKAGGH
;
A
#
# COMPACT_ATOMS: atom_id res chain seq x y z
N MET A 1 -10.93 24.59 30.93
CA MET A 1 -9.54 24.27 31.28
C MET A 1 -9.02 23.33 30.20
N PHE A 2 -8.24 23.89 29.28
CA PHE A 2 -7.75 23.28 28.05
C PHE A 2 -6.80 22.10 28.32
N SER A 3 -6.89 21.04 27.52
CA SER A 3 -5.73 20.55 26.76
C SER A 3 -6.15 19.42 25.81
N SER A 4 -6.60 19.80 24.60
CA SER A 4 -6.68 18.90 23.46
C SER A 4 -5.26 18.65 22.97
N TYR A 5 -4.74 17.44 23.17
CA TYR A 5 -3.45 17.01 22.62
C TYR A 5 -3.61 16.63 21.15
N THR A 6 -3.76 17.62 20.27
CA THR A 6 -3.70 17.43 18.81
C THR A 6 -2.23 17.27 18.42
N GLY A 7 -1.71 16.05 18.55
CA GLY A 7 -0.41 15.68 17.99
C GLY A 7 -0.49 15.66 16.47
N ILE A 8 -0.03 16.75 15.84
CA ILE A 8 0.14 16.82 14.38
C ILE A 8 1.24 15.84 13.99
N ARG A 9 0.87 14.65 13.52
CA ARG A 9 1.80 13.78 12.79
C ARG A 9 2.01 14.37 11.41
N ALA A 10 3.05 15.19 11.26
CA ALA A 10 3.52 15.62 9.96
C ALA A 10 4.10 14.42 9.21
N ILE A 11 3.30 13.79 8.33
CA ILE A 11 3.83 12.87 7.34
C ILE A 11 4.48 13.76 6.27
N SER A 12 5.78 13.95 6.38
CA SER A 12 6.57 14.61 5.34
C SER A 12 6.59 13.70 4.11
N TRP A 13 5.73 14.00 3.12
CA TRP A 13 5.86 13.44 1.78
C TRP A 13 6.83 14.30 0.99
N SER A 14 8.11 13.92 1.00
CA SER A 14 9.03 14.36 -0.05
C SER A 14 8.73 13.55 -1.30
N SER A 15 8.02 14.16 -2.25
CA SER A 15 7.87 13.67 -3.62
C SER A 15 9.11 13.99 -4.49
N THR A 16 10.21 14.45 -3.89
CA THR A 16 11.29 15.13 -4.60
C THR A 16 12.67 14.52 -4.34
N LEU A 17 12.77 13.19 -4.42
CA LEU A 17 14.04 12.57 -4.80
C LEU A 17 13.75 11.39 -5.75
N ARG A 18 13.79 11.67 -7.06
CA ARG A 18 13.77 10.65 -8.12
C ARG A 18 15.09 9.87 -8.16
N ALA A 19 15.49 9.25 -7.06
CA ALA A 19 16.19 7.99 -7.18
C ALA A 19 15.12 6.98 -7.61
N ALA A 20 15.35 6.24 -8.70
CA ALA A 20 14.45 5.17 -9.10
C ALA A 20 14.51 4.06 -8.03
N ILE A 21 13.71 4.19 -6.98
CA ILE A 21 13.57 3.15 -5.96
C ILE A 21 12.95 1.95 -6.68
N LYS A 22 13.74 0.92 -6.92
CA LYS A 22 13.27 -0.32 -7.58
C LYS A 22 12.75 -1.33 -6.57
N HIS A 23 13.30 -1.31 -5.36
CA HIS A 23 13.06 -2.30 -4.32
C HIS A 23 12.62 -1.63 -3.02
N VAL A 24 11.55 -2.13 -2.43
CA VAL A 24 11.02 -1.67 -1.14
C VAL A 24 10.91 -2.88 -0.20
N ALA A 25 11.56 -2.81 0.95
CA ALA A 25 11.39 -3.82 2.00
C ALA A 25 10.45 -3.28 3.07
N VAL A 26 9.46 -4.08 3.46
CA VAL A 26 8.51 -3.77 4.55
C VAL A 26 8.73 -4.79 5.65
N ILE A 27 9.06 -4.30 6.84
CA ILE A 27 9.26 -5.14 8.03
C ILE A 27 8.00 -5.06 8.89
N GLY A 28 7.34 -6.21 9.07
CA GLY A 28 6.04 -6.37 9.71
C GLY A 28 4.89 -6.50 8.69
N GLY A 29 4.21 -7.65 8.70
CA GLY A 29 3.04 -8.01 7.90
C GLY A 29 1.70 -7.70 8.55
N GLY A 30 1.69 -6.93 9.65
CA GLY A 30 0.46 -6.43 10.27
C GLY A 30 -0.40 -5.56 9.33
N SER A 31 -1.52 -5.06 9.83
CA SER A 31 -2.49 -4.30 9.01
C SER A 31 -1.88 -3.09 8.29
N MET A 32 -0.98 -2.34 8.94
CA MET A 32 -0.29 -1.21 8.32
C MET A 32 0.76 -1.64 7.30
N GLY A 33 1.55 -2.67 7.61
CA GLY A 33 2.59 -3.19 6.72
C GLY A 33 2.02 -3.78 5.43
N ALA A 34 0.92 -4.52 5.51
CA ALA A 34 0.19 -4.99 4.34
C ALA A 34 -0.31 -3.83 3.47
N GLY A 35 -0.79 -2.73 4.08
CA GLY A 35 -1.24 -1.53 3.37
C GLY A 35 -0.10 -0.80 2.66
N ILE A 36 1.04 -0.61 3.34
CA ILE A 36 2.23 0.01 2.76
C ILE A 36 2.76 -0.84 1.60
N ALA A 37 2.86 -2.15 1.79
CA ALA A 37 3.30 -3.08 0.76
C ALA A 37 2.39 -3.05 -0.48
N GLN A 38 1.07 -2.97 -0.27
CA GLN A 38 0.11 -2.84 -1.35
C GLN A 38 0.30 -1.54 -2.15
N VAL A 39 0.42 -0.39 -1.48
CA VAL A 39 0.61 0.90 -2.15
C VAL A 39 1.94 0.94 -2.90
N ALA A 40 3.02 0.46 -2.28
CA ALA A 40 4.34 0.38 -2.93
C ALA A 40 4.32 -0.55 -4.16
N ALA A 41 3.61 -1.68 -4.10
CA ALA A 41 3.45 -2.57 -5.25
C ALA A 41 2.62 -1.92 -6.38
N GLN A 42 1.59 -1.15 -6.02
CA GLN A 42 0.73 -0.45 -6.98
C GLN A 42 1.45 0.70 -7.70
N THR A 43 2.45 1.31 -7.07
CA THR A 43 3.28 2.36 -7.68
C THR A 43 4.42 1.81 -8.54
N GLY A 44 4.49 0.48 -8.73
CA GLY A 44 5.46 -0.17 -9.63
C GLY A 44 6.78 -0.56 -8.98
N HIS A 45 6.86 -0.57 -7.65
CA HIS A 45 8.06 -0.99 -6.92
C HIS A 45 8.03 -2.50 -6.66
N LYS A 46 9.19 -3.16 -6.68
CA LYS A 46 9.31 -4.56 -6.24
C LYS A 46 9.35 -4.60 -4.71
N VAL A 47 8.30 -5.15 -4.11
CA VAL A 47 8.14 -5.16 -2.64
C VAL A 47 8.51 -6.52 -2.04
N THR A 48 9.28 -6.50 -0.96
CA THR A 48 9.55 -7.67 -0.11
C THR A 48 8.95 -7.43 1.28
N LEU A 49 8.06 -8.30 1.72
CA LEU A 49 7.46 -8.25 3.04
C LEU A 49 8.12 -9.30 3.94
N VAL A 50 8.58 -8.88 5.11
CA VAL A 50 9.26 -9.75 6.09
C VAL A 50 8.52 -9.67 7.42
N ASP A 51 8.22 -10.81 8.02
CA ASP A 51 7.68 -10.92 9.38
C ASP A 51 8.27 -12.18 10.03
N LEU A 52 8.25 -12.23 11.36
CA LEU A 52 8.68 -13.38 12.15
C LEU A 52 7.61 -14.48 12.15
N ASP A 53 6.33 -14.10 12.10
CA ASP A 53 5.21 -15.03 12.14
C ASP A 53 4.67 -15.34 10.73
N ASN A 54 4.76 -16.62 10.34
CA ASN A 54 4.22 -17.10 9.07
C ASN A 54 2.71 -16.91 8.93
N ASN A 55 1.94 -16.99 10.03
CA ASN A 55 0.50 -16.77 10.01
C ASN A 55 0.17 -15.31 9.63
N VAL A 56 0.96 -14.36 10.12
CA VAL A 56 0.84 -12.95 9.75
C VAL A 56 1.19 -12.75 8.28
N LEU A 57 2.23 -13.43 7.77
CA LEU A 57 2.57 -13.39 6.35
C LEU A 57 1.42 -13.90 5.47
N GLU A 58 0.82 -15.05 5.78
CA GLU A 58 -0.31 -15.59 5.01
C GLU A 58 -1.52 -14.63 5.02
N LYS A 59 -1.87 -14.10 6.20
CA LYS A 59 -2.96 -13.10 6.34
C LYS A 59 -2.68 -11.84 5.53
N SER A 60 -1.44 -11.34 5.58
CA SER A 60 -1.02 -10.16 4.84
C SER A 60 -1.11 -10.37 3.33
N GLN A 61 -0.65 -11.54 2.84
CA GLN A 61 -0.76 -11.91 1.43
C GLN A 61 -2.22 -12.01 0.99
N GLY A 62 -3.09 -12.63 1.80
CA GLY A 62 -4.53 -12.70 1.53
C GLY A 62 -5.14 -11.30 1.36
N ARG A 63 -4.88 -10.40 2.31
CA ARG A 63 -5.36 -9.02 2.26
C ARG A 63 -4.87 -8.26 1.03
N ILE A 64 -3.58 -8.41 0.69
CA ILE A 64 -3.00 -7.78 -0.50
C ILE A 64 -3.68 -8.31 -1.77
N ARG A 65 -3.87 -9.64 -1.90
CA ARG A 65 -4.54 -10.26 -3.05
C ARG A 65 -5.98 -9.76 -3.22
N ASP A 66 -6.75 -9.70 -2.12
CA ASP A 66 -8.15 -9.26 -2.19
C ASP A 66 -8.27 -7.79 -2.55
N SER A 67 -7.37 -6.96 -2.02
CA SER A 67 -7.32 -5.54 -2.36
C SER A 67 -6.90 -5.33 -3.82
N LEU A 68 -5.92 -6.09 -4.32
CA LEU A 68 -5.53 -6.07 -5.74
C LEU A 68 -6.68 -6.51 -6.66
N LYS A 69 -7.42 -7.58 -6.31
CA LYS A 69 -8.63 -7.98 -7.05
C LYS A 69 -9.65 -6.85 -7.13
N ARG A 70 -9.87 -6.12 -6.03
CA ARG A 70 -10.79 -4.98 -5.99
C ARG A 70 -10.30 -3.81 -6.86
N VAL A 71 -9.02 -3.48 -6.80
CA VAL A 71 -8.43 -2.40 -7.62
C VAL A 71 -8.45 -2.76 -9.10
N ALA A 72 -8.12 -3.99 -9.45
CA ALA A 72 -8.24 -4.50 -10.82
C ALA A 72 -9.68 -4.37 -11.33
N LYS A 73 -10.67 -4.86 -10.57
CA LYS A 73 -12.09 -4.72 -10.93
C LYS A 73 -12.51 -3.27 -11.19
N LYS A 74 -12.03 -2.31 -10.38
CA LYS A 74 -12.32 -0.89 -10.59
C LYS A 74 -11.69 -0.34 -11.87
N LYS A 75 -10.39 -0.56 -12.07
CA LYS A 75 -9.68 -0.10 -13.28
C LYS A 75 -10.29 -0.65 -14.57
N PHE A 76 -10.64 -1.94 -14.60
CA PHE A 76 -11.25 -2.57 -15.78
C PHE A 76 -12.74 -2.27 -15.95
N ALA A 77 -13.45 -1.86 -14.89
CA ALA A 77 -14.83 -1.38 -15.01
C ALA A 77 -14.90 0.07 -15.51
N GLU A 78 -13.89 0.88 -15.21
CA GLU A 78 -13.76 2.26 -15.71
C GLU A 78 -13.35 2.29 -17.20
N ASP A 79 -12.51 1.36 -17.66
CA ASP A 79 -12.15 1.24 -19.08
C ASP A 79 -13.35 0.96 -20.00
N LYS A 80 -14.34 0.18 -19.52
CA LYS A 80 -15.58 -0.08 -20.26
C LYS A 80 -16.51 1.13 -20.39
N LYS A 81 -16.28 2.21 -19.64
CA LYS A 81 -17.09 3.45 -19.74
C LYS A 81 -16.44 4.56 -20.58
N ALA A 82 -15.21 4.35 -21.08
CA ALA A 82 -14.51 5.31 -21.93
C ALA A 82 -14.52 4.95 -23.43
N GLY A 83 -15.19 3.86 -23.83
CA GLY A 83 -15.43 3.49 -25.23
C GLY A 83 -16.82 3.92 -25.69
N GLY A 84 -16.97 5.21 -25.98
CA GLY A 84 -18.22 5.81 -26.45
C GLY A 84 -17.99 6.87 -27.52
N HIS A 85 -17.54 6.44 -28.71
CA HIS A 85 -18.00 6.93 -30.01
C HIS A 85 -17.64 5.92 -31.09
#